data_AF-A0A936T874-F1
#
_entry.id   AF-A0A936T874-F1
#
_cell.length_a   1.000
_cell.length_b   1.000
_cell.length_c   1.000
_cell.angle_alpha   90.00
_cell.angle_beta   90.00
_cell.angle_gamma   90.00
#
_symmetry.space_group_name_H-M   'P 1'
#
loop_
_entity.id
_entity.type
_entity.pdbx_description
1 polymer ?
#
loop_
_entity_poly.entity_id
_entity_poly.type
_entity_poly.pdbx_seq_one_letter_code
_entity_poly.pdbx_strand_id
1 'polypeptide(L)'
;MDLFTGFARPYFALIDGGALFRKPFRILYMVLAALNLLSILGVLAVMFKGGVGGILIGLFGIFGLWIGFQLWWDRKDRINQYVNQGSEFVALPVFAHFFQTCGEWFGTLMAIVGTGASLVMALLGRSGGHGRSPLDMFTAMAGDAPLVGLIASPLLGFLIIILTRAIAEQIRALVAVANNTKAIEVNTRKG
;
A
#
# COMPACT_ATOMS: atom_id res chain seq x y z
N MET A 1 -23.72 30.18 23.70
CA MET A 1 -22.77 29.06 23.53
C MET A 1 -23.55 27.77 23.77
N ASP A 2 -23.62 26.86 22.79
CA ASP A 2 -24.32 25.58 22.97
C ASP A 2 -23.53 24.68 23.92
N LEU A 3 -24.06 24.48 25.12
CA LEU A 3 -23.46 23.62 26.16
C LEU A 3 -23.31 22.17 25.68
N PHE A 4 -24.21 21.72 24.79
CA PHE A 4 -24.31 20.33 24.34
C PHE A 4 -23.31 19.94 23.25
N THR A 5 -22.91 20.87 22.36
CA THR A 5 -21.92 20.59 21.30
C THR A 5 -20.53 21.12 21.63
N GLY A 6 -20.40 22.00 22.62
CA GLY A 6 -19.14 22.65 23.01
C GLY A 6 -17.99 21.68 23.29
N PHE A 7 -18.29 20.55 23.95
CA PHE A 7 -17.30 19.49 24.24
C PHE A 7 -16.75 18.82 22.97
N ALA A 8 -17.61 18.60 21.95
CA ALA A 8 -17.25 17.93 20.71
C ALA A 8 -16.76 18.90 19.61
N ARG A 9 -16.85 20.22 19.81
CA ARG A 9 -16.37 21.23 18.84
C ARG A 9 -14.92 21.04 18.38
N PRO A 10 -13.95 20.67 19.23
CA PRO A 10 -12.58 20.40 18.78
C PRO A 10 -12.51 19.21 17.81
N TYR A 11 -13.34 18.19 18.04
CA TYR A 11 -13.45 17.00 17.19
C TYR A 11 -14.15 17.33 15.85
N PHE A 12 -15.23 18.10 15.87
CA PHE A 12 -15.89 18.59 14.64
C PHE A 12 -14.96 19.49 13.82
N ALA A 13 -14.22 20.39 14.46
CA ALA A 13 -13.21 21.22 13.78
C ALA A 13 -12.07 20.40 13.13
N LEU A 14 -11.73 19.24 13.73
CA LEU A 14 -10.76 18.28 13.17
C LEU A 14 -11.29 17.58 11.91
N ILE A 15 -12.59 17.24 11.90
CA ILE A 15 -13.31 16.66 10.75
C ILE A 15 -13.43 17.71 9.64
N ASP A 16 -14.01 18.87 9.95
CA ASP A 16 -14.34 19.93 9.00
C ASP A 16 -13.08 20.58 8.40
N GLY A 17 -12.00 20.68 9.17
CA GLY A 17 -10.70 21.19 8.70
C GLY A 17 -9.85 20.19 7.92
N GLY A 18 -10.32 18.95 7.74
CA GLY A 18 -9.62 17.88 7.04
C GLY A 18 -8.32 17.42 7.71
N ALA A 19 -8.06 17.86 8.95
CA ALA A 19 -6.88 17.47 9.74
C ALA A 19 -6.98 16.01 10.20
N LEU A 20 -8.20 15.51 10.39
CA LEU A 20 -8.51 14.10 10.65
C LEU A 20 -8.06 13.16 9.52
N PHE A 21 -7.94 13.64 8.28
CA PHE A 21 -7.54 12.78 7.16
C PHE A 21 -6.03 12.83 6.89
N ARG A 22 -5.33 13.88 7.33
CA ARG A 22 -3.89 14.05 7.03
C ARG A 22 -2.99 13.37 8.06
N LYS A 23 -3.19 13.66 9.36
CA LYS A 23 -2.33 13.12 10.43
C LYS A 23 -2.50 11.60 10.63
N PRO A 24 -3.73 11.05 10.69
CA PRO A 24 -3.93 9.62 10.87
C PRO A 24 -3.41 8.77 9.72
N PHE A 25 -3.59 9.20 8.47
CA PHE A 25 -3.02 8.45 7.34
C PHE A 25 -1.48 8.51 7.34
N ARG A 26 -0.84 9.63 7.72
CA ARG A 26 0.63 9.64 7.89
C ARG A 26 1.07 8.61 8.93
N ILE A 27 0.36 8.52 10.06
CA ILE A 27 0.62 7.52 11.10
C ILE A 27 0.42 6.11 10.54
N LEU A 28 -0.66 5.87 9.81
CA LEU A 28 -0.93 4.59 9.16
C LEU A 28 0.22 4.17 8.23
N TYR A 29 0.75 5.07 7.41
CA TYR A 29 1.88 4.78 6.53
C TYR A 29 3.15 4.43 7.33
N MET A 30 3.43 5.15 8.42
CA MET A 30 4.55 4.82 9.30
C MET A 30 4.38 3.45 9.97
N VAL A 31 3.16 3.10 10.40
CA VAL A 31 2.84 1.78 10.95
C VAL A 31 3.05 0.69 9.89
N LEU A 32 2.55 0.87 8.67
CA LEU A 32 2.74 -0.09 7.58
C LEU A 32 4.22 -0.25 7.20
N ALA A 33 4.98 0.85 7.19
CA ALA A 33 6.43 0.80 6.99
C ALA A 33 7.11 -0.02 8.11
N ALA A 34 6.78 0.24 9.38
CA ALA A 34 7.33 -0.51 10.51
C ALA A 34 6.92 -1.99 10.49
N LEU A 35 5.70 -2.32 10.06
CA LEU A 35 5.24 -3.70 9.90
C LEU A 35 6.02 -4.46 8.83
N ASN A 36 6.46 -3.81 7.75
CA ASN A 36 7.36 -4.43 6.78
C ASN A 36 8.71 -4.79 7.44
N LEU A 37 9.29 -3.90 8.25
CA LEU A 37 10.53 -4.19 8.99
C LEU A 37 10.34 -5.31 10.03
N LEU A 38 9.23 -5.31 10.76
CA LEU A 38 8.91 -6.38 11.71
C LEU A 38 8.75 -7.73 10.99
N SER A 39 8.17 -7.72 9.80
CA SER A 39 8.01 -8.92 8.98
C SER A 39 9.36 -9.47 8.52
N ILE A 40 10.36 -8.61 8.25
CA ILE A 40 11.74 -9.04 7.95
C ILE A 40 12.32 -9.84 9.13
N LEU A 41 12.10 -9.40 10.37
CA LEU A 41 12.54 -10.15 11.56
C LEU A 41 11.84 -11.51 11.65
N GLY A 42 10.55 -11.57 11.33
CA GLY A 42 9.80 -12.82 11.25
C GLY A 42 10.37 -13.80 10.22
N VAL A 43 10.77 -13.31 9.04
CA VAL A 43 11.41 -14.11 7.99
C VAL A 43 12.78 -14.62 8.44
N LEU A 44 13.62 -13.74 9.00
CA LEU A 44 14.94 -14.10 9.52
C LEU A 44 14.87 -15.23 10.57
N ALA A 45 13.85 -15.20 11.44
CA ALA A 45 13.65 -16.21 12.48
C ALA A 45 13.35 -17.62 11.95
N VAL A 46 12.90 -17.75 10.69
CA VAL A 46 12.47 -19.03 10.12
C VAL A 46 13.23 -19.46 8.88
N MET A 47 13.87 -18.55 8.13
CA MET A 47 14.47 -18.85 6.82
C MET A 47 15.51 -19.98 6.86
N PHE A 48 16.30 -20.06 7.94
CA PHE A 48 17.30 -21.11 8.11
C PHE A 48 16.71 -22.50 8.36
N LYS A 49 15.47 -22.58 8.87
CA LYS A 49 14.77 -23.86 9.07
C LYS A 49 14.35 -24.51 7.76
N GLY A 50 14.25 -23.75 6.67
CA GLY A 50 13.93 -24.26 5.34
C GLY A 50 15.14 -24.68 4.50
N GLY A 51 16.34 -24.73 5.11
CA GLY A 51 17.58 -25.05 4.39
C GLY A 51 17.86 -24.04 3.27
N VAL A 52 18.55 -24.48 2.22
CA VAL A 52 18.92 -23.61 1.10
C VAL A 52 17.69 -22.97 0.43
N GLY A 53 16.62 -23.73 0.22
CA GLY A 53 15.38 -23.21 -0.38
C GLY A 53 14.73 -22.13 0.48
N GLY A 54 14.59 -22.38 1.79
CA GLY A 54 14.05 -21.39 2.74
C GLY A 54 14.92 -20.14 2.86
N ILE A 55 16.24 -20.27 2.80
CA ILE A 55 17.17 -19.14 2.77
C ILE A 55 16.94 -18.30 1.52
N LEU A 56 16.91 -18.90 0.33
CA LEU A 56 16.73 -18.16 -0.91
C LEU A 56 15.35 -17.48 -1.01
N ILE A 57 14.27 -18.17 -0.66
CA ILE A 57 12.92 -17.59 -0.59
C ILE A 57 12.89 -16.46 0.45
N GLY A 58 13.51 -16.67 1.61
CA GLY A 58 13.63 -15.66 2.66
C GLY A 58 14.35 -14.40 2.16
N LEU A 59 15.42 -14.54 1.38
CA LEU A 59 16.15 -13.39 0.81
C LEU A 59 15.29 -12.58 -0.17
N PHE A 60 14.55 -13.24 -1.07
CA PHE A 60 13.59 -12.55 -1.94
C PHE A 60 12.49 -11.85 -1.13
N GLY A 61 11.97 -12.53 -0.10
CA GLY A 61 11.01 -11.99 0.85
C GLY A 61 11.50 -10.75 1.58
N ILE A 62 12.71 -10.79 2.13
CA ILE A 62 13.37 -9.67 2.81
C ILE A 62 13.55 -8.50 1.84
N PHE A 63 13.99 -8.77 0.62
CA PHE A 63 14.16 -7.74 -0.40
C PHE A 63 12.82 -7.08 -0.78
N GLY A 64 11.76 -7.87 -1.00
CA GLY A 64 10.42 -7.36 -1.27
C GLY A 64 9.85 -6.53 -0.12
N LEU A 65 10.01 -6.99 1.13
CA LEU A 65 9.60 -6.25 2.33
C LEU A 65 10.42 -4.98 2.54
N TRP A 66 11.71 -4.99 2.20
CA TRP A 66 12.56 -3.81 2.28
C TRP A 66 12.11 -2.72 1.30
N ILE A 67 11.80 -3.11 0.05
CA ILE A 67 11.20 -2.19 -0.92
C ILE A 67 9.84 -1.69 -0.41
N GLY A 68 9.03 -2.57 0.18
CA GLY A 68 7.76 -2.18 0.80
C GLY A 68 7.93 -1.14 1.89
N PHE A 69 8.89 -1.31 2.80
CA PHE A 69 9.26 -0.32 3.80
C PHE A 69 9.61 1.03 3.15
N GLN A 70 10.50 1.04 2.16
CA GLN A 70 10.91 2.27 1.47
C GLN A 70 9.72 2.99 0.81
N LEU A 71 8.84 2.23 0.15
CA LEU A 71 7.64 2.75 -0.47
C LEU A 71 6.72 3.43 0.56
N TRP A 72 6.36 2.74 1.63
CA TRP A 72 5.50 3.33 2.68
C TRP A 72 6.15 4.54 3.36
N TRP A 73 7.47 4.48 3.58
CA TRP A 73 8.22 5.55 4.23
C TRP A 73 8.32 6.81 3.37
N ASP A 74 8.60 6.68 2.07
CA ASP A 74 8.66 7.80 1.13
C ASP A 74 7.28 8.47 0.96
N ARG A 75 6.22 7.66 0.90
CA ARG A 75 4.87 8.14 0.61
C ARG A 75 4.18 8.82 1.80
N LYS A 76 4.67 8.63 3.03
CA LYS A 76 4.05 9.19 4.26
C LYS A 76 3.96 10.73 4.24
N ASP A 77 4.94 11.41 3.64
CA ASP A 77 4.99 12.88 3.62
C ASP A 77 4.31 13.47 2.38
N ARG A 78 4.21 12.69 1.29
CA ARG A 78 3.60 13.11 0.02
C ARG A 78 2.08 13.27 0.10
N ILE A 79 1.45 12.72 1.14
CA ILE A 79 0.01 12.82 1.36
C ILE A 79 -0.48 14.28 1.50
N ASN A 80 0.39 15.17 1.97
CA ASN A 80 0.06 16.59 2.15
C ASN A 80 0.01 17.37 0.84
N GLN A 81 0.58 16.84 -0.25
CA GLN A 81 0.61 17.48 -1.56
C GLN A 81 -0.74 17.38 -2.30
N TYR A 82 -1.62 16.47 -1.88
CA TYR A 82 -2.90 16.21 -2.55
C TYR A 82 -4.09 16.94 -1.91
N VAL A 83 -3.83 17.91 -1.03
CA VAL A 83 -4.86 18.67 -0.31
C VAL A 83 -4.58 20.16 -0.45
N ASN A 84 -5.32 20.84 -1.33
CA ASN A 84 -5.29 22.31 -1.40
C ASN A 84 -6.08 22.90 -0.23
N GLN A 85 -5.59 23.99 0.36
CA GLN A 85 -6.31 24.70 1.42
C GLN A 85 -7.63 25.25 0.84
N GLY A 86 -8.76 24.89 1.45
CA GLY A 86 -10.10 25.28 0.99
C GLY A 86 -10.78 24.31 0.00
N SER A 87 -10.19 23.14 -0.29
CA SER A 87 -10.84 22.11 -1.12
C SER A 87 -12.05 21.50 -0.41
N GLU A 88 -13.15 21.31 -1.12
CA GLU A 88 -14.36 20.65 -0.59
C GLU A 88 -14.14 19.15 -0.38
N PHE A 89 -13.41 18.50 -1.29
CA PHE A 89 -13.09 17.08 -1.21
C PHE A 89 -11.65 16.88 -0.76
N VAL A 90 -11.45 16.68 0.55
CA VAL A 90 -10.12 16.42 1.14
C VAL A 90 -9.86 14.91 1.34
N ALA A 91 -10.89 14.14 1.68
CA ALA A 91 -10.74 12.73 2.04
C ALA A 91 -10.49 11.81 0.81
N LEU A 92 -11.14 12.10 -0.32
CA LEU A 92 -11.06 11.27 -1.54
C LEU A 92 -9.65 11.23 -2.17
N PRO A 93 -8.94 12.37 -2.35
CA PRO A 93 -7.56 12.34 -2.87
C PRO A 93 -6.60 11.58 -1.95
N VAL A 94 -6.77 11.74 -0.63
CA VAL A 94 -5.98 11.04 0.39
C VAL A 94 -6.22 9.54 0.33
N PHE A 95 -7.48 9.11 0.25
CA PHE A 95 -7.85 7.71 0.08
C PHE A 95 -7.33 7.12 -1.23
N ALA A 96 -7.45 7.85 -2.34
CA ALA A 96 -6.93 7.41 -3.64
C ALA A 96 -5.41 7.17 -3.60
N HIS A 97 -4.65 8.06 -2.96
CA HIS A 97 -3.22 7.87 -2.78
C HIS A 97 -2.90 6.64 -1.91
N PHE A 98 -3.66 6.41 -0.85
CA PHE A 98 -3.54 5.20 -0.03
C PHE A 98 -3.85 3.93 -0.81
N PHE A 99 -4.96 3.89 -1.53
CA PHE A 99 -5.36 2.73 -2.33
C PHE A 99 -4.33 2.40 -3.41
N GLN A 100 -3.81 3.42 -4.10
CA GLN A 100 -2.70 3.27 -5.04
C GLN A 100 -1.46 2.68 -4.34
N THR A 101 -1.07 3.22 -3.19
CA THR A 101 0.11 2.75 -2.45
C THR A 101 -0.04 1.30 -1.99
N CYS A 102 -1.25 0.88 -1.57
CA CYS A 102 -1.55 -0.52 -1.27
C CYS A 102 -1.28 -1.44 -2.47
N GLY A 103 -1.75 -1.04 -3.67
CA GLY A 103 -1.50 -1.83 -4.88
C GLY A 103 -0.06 -1.80 -5.36
N GLU A 104 0.63 -0.65 -5.24
CA GLU A 104 2.06 -0.53 -5.50
C GLU A 104 2.87 -1.46 -4.59
N TRP A 105 2.54 -1.49 -3.30
CA TRP A 105 3.16 -2.39 -2.32
C TRP A 105 2.88 -3.86 -2.61
N PHE A 106 1.61 -4.24 -2.71
CA PHE A 106 1.21 -5.63 -2.88
C PHE A 106 1.64 -6.20 -4.25
N GLY A 107 1.49 -5.41 -5.32
CA GLY A 107 1.92 -5.80 -6.65
C GLY A 107 3.43 -5.96 -6.76
N THR A 108 4.21 -5.08 -6.14
CA THR A 108 5.68 -5.21 -6.09
C THR A 108 6.11 -6.44 -5.27
N LEU A 109 5.47 -6.66 -4.12
CA LEU A 109 5.73 -7.85 -3.31
C LEU A 109 5.43 -9.14 -4.09
N MET A 110 4.29 -9.19 -4.80
CA MET A 110 3.91 -10.31 -5.65
C MET A 110 4.90 -10.55 -6.78
N ALA A 111 5.32 -9.49 -7.47
CA ALA A 111 6.27 -9.60 -8.57
C ALA A 111 7.63 -10.11 -8.09
N ILE A 112 8.16 -9.59 -6.99
CA ILE A 112 9.51 -9.95 -6.52
C ILE A 112 9.49 -11.31 -5.81
N VAL A 113 8.63 -11.44 -4.80
CA VAL A 113 8.62 -12.61 -3.91
C VAL A 113 7.99 -13.80 -4.60
N GLY A 114 6.90 -13.60 -5.35
CA GLY A 114 6.27 -14.65 -6.13
C GLY A 114 7.23 -15.22 -7.17
N THR A 115 7.86 -14.38 -8.00
CA THR A 115 8.86 -14.84 -8.98
C THR A 115 10.07 -15.50 -8.31
N GLY A 116 10.59 -14.91 -7.25
CA GLY A 116 11.72 -15.46 -6.50
C GLY A 116 11.42 -16.85 -5.93
N ALA A 117 10.25 -17.02 -5.30
CA ALA A 117 9.81 -18.30 -4.79
C ALA A 117 9.54 -19.33 -5.91
N SER A 118 8.94 -18.91 -7.02
CA SER A 118 8.76 -19.74 -8.21
C SER A 118 10.08 -20.25 -8.77
N LEU A 119 11.09 -19.39 -8.85
CA LEU A 119 12.43 -19.74 -9.31
C LEU A 119 13.08 -20.78 -8.38
N VAL A 120 13.04 -20.53 -7.07
CA VAL A 120 13.63 -21.45 -6.09
C VAL A 120 12.95 -22.81 -6.15
N MET A 121 11.62 -22.85 -6.21
CA MET A 121 10.87 -24.11 -6.30
C MET A 121 11.07 -24.84 -7.62
N ALA A 122 11.25 -24.12 -8.73
CA ALA A 122 11.54 -24.71 -10.03
C ALA A 122 12.93 -25.39 -10.05
N LEU A 123 13.92 -24.81 -9.36
CA LEU A 123 15.30 -25.30 -9.34
C LEU A 123 15.57 -26.37 -8.28
N LEU A 124 15.01 -26.20 -7.07
CA LEU A 124 15.31 -27.04 -5.91
C LEU A 124 14.17 -28.01 -5.55
N GLY A 125 13.07 -27.97 -6.30
CA GLY A 125 11.83 -28.66 -5.96
C GLY A 125 11.04 -27.93 -4.88
N ARG A 126 9.83 -28.42 -4.60
CA ARG A 126 8.99 -27.87 -3.53
C ARG A 126 9.60 -28.18 -2.18
N SER A 127 10.08 -27.16 -1.48
CA SER A 127 10.28 -27.23 -0.03
C SER A 127 8.92 -26.97 0.64
N GLY A 128 8.21 -28.03 1.02
CA GLY A 128 6.94 -27.93 1.74
C GLY A 128 7.12 -28.06 3.25
N GLY A 129 6.39 -27.23 4.01
CA GLY A 129 5.98 -27.54 5.38
C GLY A 129 6.72 -26.82 6.50
N HIS A 130 6.50 -25.51 6.65
CA HIS A 130 6.87 -24.79 7.87
C HIS A 130 5.63 -24.07 8.43
N GLY A 131 4.69 -24.86 8.97
CA GLY A 131 3.34 -24.45 9.37
C GLY A 131 3.14 -22.96 9.69
N ARG A 132 2.20 -22.31 8.97
CA ARG A 132 1.77 -20.91 9.17
C ARG A 132 2.94 -19.95 9.40
N SER A 133 4.04 -20.11 8.68
CA SER A 133 5.19 -19.20 8.73
C SER A 133 5.14 -18.14 7.61
N PRO A 134 5.91 -17.04 7.73
CA PRO A 134 6.07 -16.06 6.65
C PRO A 134 6.58 -16.68 5.33
N LEU A 135 7.40 -17.73 5.39
CA LEU A 135 7.88 -18.44 4.20
C LEU A 135 6.75 -19.17 3.48
N ASP A 136 5.82 -19.77 4.22
CA ASP A 136 4.64 -20.41 3.62
C ASP A 136 3.83 -19.40 2.80
N MET A 137 3.64 -18.18 3.34
CA MET A 137 2.95 -17.11 2.62
C MET A 137 3.68 -16.74 1.33
N PHE A 138 5.01 -16.65 1.36
CA PHE A 138 5.82 -16.34 0.16
C PHE A 138 5.80 -17.48 -0.86
N THR A 139 5.86 -18.73 -0.43
CA THR A 139 5.70 -19.87 -1.34
C THR A 139 4.31 -19.91 -1.98
N ALA A 140 3.27 -19.50 -1.26
CA ALA A 140 1.93 -19.41 -1.82
C ALA A 140 1.82 -18.35 -2.96
N MET A 141 2.64 -17.29 -2.92
CA MET A 141 2.69 -16.27 -3.98
C MET A 141 3.27 -16.80 -5.30
N ALA A 142 3.97 -17.92 -5.27
CA ALA A 142 4.48 -18.59 -6.47
C ALA A 142 3.44 -19.52 -7.13
N GLY A 143 2.35 -19.83 -6.42
CA GLY A 143 1.29 -20.74 -6.88
C GLY A 143 1.73 -22.21 -6.98
N ASP A 144 0.84 -23.05 -7.53
CA ASP A 144 1.05 -24.49 -7.54
C ASP A 144 1.93 -25.02 -8.68
N ALA A 145 2.22 -24.17 -9.66
CA ALA A 145 3.02 -24.49 -10.82
C ALA A 145 4.21 -23.52 -10.91
N PRO A 146 5.38 -23.87 -10.33
CA PRO A 146 6.52 -22.96 -10.22
C PRO A 146 6.98 -22.35 -11.54
N LEU A 147 6.99 -23.14 -12.62
CA LEU A 147 7.37 -22.64 -13.96
C LEU A 147 6.36 -21.62 -14.51
N VAL A 148 5.07 -21.78 -14.22
CA VAL A 148 4.04 -20.81 -14.59
C VAL A 148 4.19 -19.54 -13.75
N GLY A 149 4.46 -19.69 -12.44
CA GLY A 149 4.65 -18.58 -11.51
C GLY A 149 5.80 -17.64 -11.89
N LEU A 150 6.86 -18.14 -12.56
CA LEU A 150 7.93 -17.29 -13.10
C LEU A 150 7.42 -16.19 -14.03
N ILE A 151 6.36 -16.47 -14.79
CA ILE A 151 5.74 -15.53 -15.75
C ILE A 151 4.50 -14.90 -15.14
N ALA A 152 3.69 -15.67 -14.40
CA ALA A 152 2.43 -15.22 -13.84
C ALA A 152 2.61 -14.23 -12.68
N SER A 153 3.52 -14.47 -11.74
CA SER A 153 3.72 -13.58 -10.58
C SER A 153 4.11 -12.14 -10.95
N PRO A 154 5.06 -11.88 -11.88
CA PRO A 154 5.39 -10.51 -12.27
C PRO A 154 4.28 -9.86 -13.11
N LEU A 155 3.58 -10.63 -13.96
CA LEU A 155 2.41 -10.13 -14.69
C LEU A 155 1.28 -9.74 -13.75
N LEU A 156 0.95 -10.59 -12.77
CA LEU A 156 -0.07 -10.30 -11.76
C LEU A 156 0.33 -9.09 -10.92
N GLY A 157 1.58 -9.01 -10.47
CA GLY A 157 2.11 -7.86 -9.75
C GLY A 157 1.95 -6.56 -10.55
N PHE A 158 2.32 -6.57 -11.83
CA PHE A 158 2.15 -5.44 -12.73
C PHE A 158 0.67 -5.05 -12.94
N LEU A 159 -0.21 -6.01 -13.17
CA LEU A 159 -1.64 -5.77 -13.36
C LEU A 159 -2.28 -5.15 -12.12
N ILE A 160 -1.89 -5.62 -10.92
CA ILE A 160 -2.34 -5.03 -9.65
C ILE A 160 -1.93 -3.55 -9.59
N ILE A 161 -0.67 -3.24 -9.90
CA ILE A 161 -0.14 -1.86 -9.88
C ILE A 161 -0.91 -0.96 -10.85
N ILE A 162 -1.11 -1.40 -12.10
CA ILE A 162 -1.82 -0.61 -13.10
C ILE A 162 -3.28 -0.39 -12.70
N LEU A 163 -3.97 -1.45 -12.26
CA LEU A 163 -5.39 -1.36 -11.95
C LEU A 163 -5.65 -0.42 -10.77
N THR A 164 -4.88 -0.54 -9.68
CA THR A 164 -5.05 0.35 -8.53
C THR A 164 -4.65 1.78 -8.85
N ARG A 165 -3.62 1.99 -9.68
CA ARG A 165 -3.23 3.31 -10.16
C ARG A 165 -4.34 3.95 -11.00
N ALA A 166 -4.91 3.21 -11.96
CA ALA A 166 -5.98 3.70 -12.81
C ALA A 166 -7.22 4.12 -11.98
N ILE A 167 -7.62 3.30 -11.00
CA ILE A 167 -8.73 3.63 -10.10
C ILE A 167 -8.41 4.89 -9.28
N ALA A 168 -7.21 4.99 -8.73
CA ALA A 168 -6.81 6.16 -7.94
C ALA A 168 -6.74 7.45 -8.78
N GLU A 169 -6.31 7.35 -10.04
CA GLU A 169 -6.31 8.48 -10.98
C GLU A 169 -7.71 8.93 -11.33
N GLN A 170 -8.65 8.00 -11.57
CA GLN A 170 -10.05 8.34 -11.81
C GLN A 170 -10.67 9.09 -10.62
N ILE A 171 -10.43 8.64 -9.39
CA ILE A 171 -10.93 9.33 -8.18
C ILE A 171 -10.37 10.75 -8.11
N ARG A 172 -9.06 10.93 -8.33
CA ARG A 172 -8.43 12.25 -8.30
C ARG A 172 -8.93 13.17 -9.41
N ALA A 173 -9.16 12.63 -10.62
CA ALA A 173 -9.71 13.38 -11.74
C ALA A 173 -11.13 13.90 -11.44
N LEU A 174 -11.99 13.04 -10.87
CA LEU A 174 -13.34 13.43 -10.46
C LEU A 174 -13.32 14.55 -9.41
N VAL A 175 -12.43 14.45 -8.41
CA VAL A 175 -12.27 15.50 -7.39
C VAL A 175 -11.78 16.81 -8.01
N ALA A 176 -10.83 16.75 -8.95
CA ALA A 176 -10.31 17.94 -9.63
C ALA A 176 -11.41 18.65 -10.43
N VAL A 177 -12.23 17.90 -11.17
CA VAL A 177 -13.39 18.45 -11.90
C VAL A 177 -14.38 19.09 -10.94
N ALA A 178 -14.76 18.41 -9.86
CA ALA A 178 -15.74 18.93 -8.91
C ALA A 178 -15.28 20.25 -8.24
N ASN A 179 -14.01 20.31 -7.84
CA ASN A 179 -13.43 21.52 -7.24
C ASN A 179 -13.39 22.68 -8.25
N ASN A 180 -13.04 22.42 -9.51
CA ASN A 180 -12.94 23.45 -10.55
C ASN A 180 -14.31 23.98 -10.99
N THR A 181 -15.31 23.12 -11.17
CA THR A 181 -16.68 23.53 -11.56
C THR A 181 -17.27 24.49 -10.52
N LYS A 182 -17.07 24.20 -9.22
CA LYS A 182 -17.53 25.08 -8.14
C LYS A 182 -16.83 26.44 -8.15
N ALA A 183 -15.52 26.47 -8.42
CA ALA A 183 -14.79 27.73 -8.53
C ALA A 183 -15.36 28.62 -9.65
N ILE A 184 -15.75 28.02 -10.78
CA ILE A 184 -16.43 28.71 -11.89
C ILE A 184 -17.79 29.25 -11.42
N GLU A 185 -18.63 28.44 -10.79
CA GLU A 185 -19.94 28.90 -10.28
C GLU A 185 -19.84 30.09 -9.32
N VAL A 186 -18.86 30.05 -8.40
CA VAL A 186 -18.62 31.14 -7.44
C VAL A 186 -18.20 32.42 -8.15
N ASN A 187 -17.37 32.33 -9.19
CA ASN A 187 -16.93 33.49 -9.95
C ASN A 187 -18.07 34.09 -10.80
N THR A 188 -18.91 33.26 -11.41
CA THR A 188 -20.07 33.71 -12.22
C THR A 188 -21.15 34.39 -11.37
N ARG A 189 -21.31 34.04 -10.09
CA ARG A 189 -22.25 34.73 -9.18
C ARG A 189 -21.75 36.08 -8.64
N LYS A 190 -20.46 36.38 -8.80
CA LYS A 190 -19.83 37.61 -8.28
C LYS A 190 -19.61 38.68 -9.36
N GLY A 191 -19.75 38.34 -10.64
CA GLY A 191 -19.76 39.27 -11.77
C GLY A 191 -21.18 39.61 -12.19
#